data_AF-A0A932HDJ5-F1
#
_entry.id   AF-A0A932HDJ5-F1
#
_cell.length_a   1.000
_cell.length_b   1.000
_cell.length_c   1.000
_cell.angle_alpha   90.00
_cell.angle_beta   90.00
_cell.angle_gamma   90.00
#
_symmetry.space_group_name_H-M   'P 1'
#
loop_
_entity.id
_entity.type
_entity.pdbx_description
1 polymer ?
#
loop_
_entity_poly.entity_id
_entity_poly.type
_entity_poly.pdbx_seq_one_letter_code
_entity_poly.pdbx_strand_id
1 'polypeptide(L)'
;IALTVIIKLLFYPLSAASYRSMAKMRVLAPKLQKLKEQHGDDRQRLQQAMMELYKTEKINPLGGCMPIVVQIPVFIALYWVLLASVELRHAPFVLWIDDLAAPDPYFVLPILMGATMIVQTWLSPEPPDPVQAKVMKIMPVVFSIFFFFFAAGLVLYWLVNNILSIAQQWQITRALERAGLGASRKA
;
A
#
# COMPACT_ATOMS: atom_id res chain seq x y z
N ILE A 1 -8.58 14.03 9.48
CA ILE A 1 -7.95 14.39 8.17
C ILE A 1 -6.61 15.11 8.36
N ALA A 2 -6.56 16.25 9.06
CA ALA A 2 -5.31 17.01 9.24
C ALA A 2 -4.17 16.17 9.85
N LEU A 3 -4.46 15.39 10.90
CA LEU A 3 -3.52 14.45 11.51
C LEU A 3 -2.92 13.48 10.48
N THR A 4 -3.75 12.90 9.61
CA THR A 4 -3.30 12.00 8.53
C THR A 4 -2.33 12.70 7.59
N VAL A 5 -2.63 13.94 7.20
CA VAL A 5 -1.77 14.74 6.31
C VAL A 5 -0.43 15.03 6.98
N ILE A 6 -0.43 15.42 8.26
CA ILE A 6 0.80 15.71 9.02
C ILE A 6 1.69 14.47 9.12
N ILE A 7 1.13 13.34 9.53
CA ILE A 7 1.86 12.06 9.61
C ILE A 7 2.45 11.70 8.25
N LYS A 8 1.67 11.89 7.18
CA LYS A 8 2.12 11.59 5.82
C LYS A 8 3.26 12.47 5.35
N LEU A 9 3.20 13.77 5.67
CA LEU A 9 4.27 14.71 5.35
C LEU A 9 5.55 14.36 6.11
N LEU A 10 5.43 14.00 7.39
CA LEU A 10 6.56 13.54 8.22
C LEU A 10 7.26 12.32 7.59
N PHE A 11 6.48 11.32 7.15
CA PHE A 11 6.99 10.09 6.53
C PHE A 11 7.12 10.16 5.01
N TYR A 12 6.94 11.34 4.41
CA TYR A 12 7.01 11.53 2.96
C TYR A 12 8.31 11.00 2.33
N PRO A 13 9.53 11.30 2.85
CA PRO A 13 10.76 10.82 2.21
C PRO A 13 10.88 9.30 2.24
N LEU A 14 10.42 8.67 3.33
CA LEU A 14 10.42 7.22 3.48
C LEU A 14 9.47 6.55 2.48
N SER A 15 8.22 7.04 2.42
CA SER A 15 7.22 6.55 1.46
C SER A 15 7.67 6.79 0.03
N ALA A 16 8.32 7.92 -0.26
CA ALA A 16 8.85 8.22 -1.59
C ALA A 16 9.96 7.24 -2.00
N ALA A 17 10.86 6.88 -1.08
CA ALA A 17 11.88 5.87 -1.32
C ALA A 17 11.26 4.49 -1.61
N SER A 18 10.24 4.10 -0.85
CA SER A 18 9.48 2.87 -1.05
C SER A 18 8.85 2.81 -2.45
N TYR A 19 8.10 3.85 -2.85
CA TYR A 19 7.45 3.91 -4.16
C TYR A 19 8.44 3.96 -5.32
N ARG A 20 9.59 4.61 -5.17
CA ARG A 20 10.66 4.56 -6.17
C ARG A 20 11.20 3.13 -6.35
N SER A 21 11.37 2.37 -5.25
CA SER A 21 11.78 0.97 -5.34
C SER A 21 10.73 0.12 -6.06
N MET A 22 9.45 0.30 -5.74
CA MET A 22 8.35 -0.40 -6.41
C MET A 22 8.25 -0.08 -7.90
N ALA A 23 8.43 1.18 -8.29
CA ALA A 23 8.41 1.58 -9.70
C ALA A 23 9.56 0.93 -10.48
N LYS A 24 10.77 0.88 -9.92
CA LYS A 24 11.91 0.17 -10.53
C LYS A 24 11.67 -1.35 -10.62
N MET A 25 11.05 -1.95 -9.61
CA MET A 25 10.63 -3.36 -9.64
C MET A 25 9.69 -3.66 -10.83
N ARG A 26 8.77 -2.74 -11.15
CA ARG A 26 7.88 -2.87 -12.31
C ARG A 26 8.64 -2.92 -13.63
N VAL A 27 9.74 -2.18 -13.76
CA VAL A 27 10.62 -2.21 -14.95
C VAL A 27 11.36 -3.55 -15.05
N LEU A 28 11.69 -4.18 -13.91
CA LEU A 28 12.35 -5.48 -13.88
C LEU A 28 11.41 -6.68 -14.10
N ALA A 29 10.10 -6.51 -13.99
CA ALA A 29 9.11 -7.57 -14.19
C ALA A 29 9.37 -8.47 -15.42
N PRO A 30 9.63 -7.93 -16.64
CA PRO A 30 9.91 -8.77 -17.81
C PRO A 30 11.23 -9.56 -17.69
N LYS A 31 12.27 -8.99 -17.06
CA LYS A 31 13.55 -9.71 -16.83
C LYS A 31 13.36 -10.84 -15.83
N LEU A 32 12.58 -10.61 -14.78
CA LEU A 32 12.20 -11.63 -13.79
C LEU A 32 11.40 -12.77 -14.42
N GLN A 33 10.49 -12.46 -15.35
CA GLN A 33 9.71 -13.46 -16.06
C GLN A 33 10.59 -14.35 -16.95
N LYS A 34 11.52 -13.75 -17.72
CA LYS A 34 12.50 -14.52 -18.50
C LYS A 34 13.38 -15.42 -17.62
N LEU A 35 13.78 -14.93 -16.46
CA LEU A 35 14.58 -15.71 -15.51
C LEU A 35 13.81 -16.93 -15.00
N LYS A 36 12.52 -16.75 -14.71
CA LYS A 36 11.60 -17.82 -14.29
C LYS A 36 11.35 -18.85 -15.38
N GLU A 37 11.30 -18.45 -16.65
CA GLU A 37 11.21 -19.35 -17.80
C GLU A 37 12.50 -20.17 -17.98
N GLN A 38 13.67 -19.56 -17.76
CA GLN A 38 14.96 -20.24 -17.89
C GLN A 38 15.29 -21.20 -16.74
N HIS A 39 14.87 -20.89 -15.52
CA HIS A 39 15.25 -21.61 -14.30
C HIS A 39 14.06 -22.25 -13.57
N GLY A 40 12.93 -22.44 -14.26
CA GLY A 40 11.66 -22.87 -13.65
C GLY A 40 11.73 -24.20 -12.90
N ASP A 41 12.58 -25.13 -13.34
CA ASP A 41 12.77 -26.45 -12.71
C ASP A 41 13.66 -26.41 -11.46
N ASP A 42 14.53 -25.40 -11.32
CA ASP A 42 15.47 -25.28 -10.20
C ASP A 42 15.14 -24.05 -9.35
N ARG A 43 14.27 -24.25 -8.35
CA ARG A 43 13.84 -23.20 -7.43
C ARG A 43 14.99 -22.53 -6.69
N GLN A 44 16.04 -23.27 -6.34
CA GLN A 44 17.19 -22.70 -5.63
C GLN A 44 17.96 -21.76 -6.53
N ARG A 45 18.24 -22.20 -7.77
CA ARG A 45 18.96 -21.38 -8.75
C ARG A 45 18.16 -20.16 -9.20
N LEU A 46 16.84 -20.30 -9.33
CA LEU A 46 15.94 -19.18 -9.58
C LEU A 46 15.99 -18.12 -8.48
N GLN A 47 15.97 -18.53 -7.20
CA GLN A 47 16.06 -17.60 -6.07
C GLN A 47 17.41 -16.88 -6.03
N GLN A 48 18.50 -17.59 -6.29
CA GLN A 48 19.85 -17.01 -6.33
C GLN A 48 20.00 -15.99 -7.45
N ALA A 49 19.61 -16.35 -8.68
CA ALA A 49 19.71 -15.46 -9.84
C ALA A 49 18.78 -14.24 -9.72
N MET A 50 17.60 -14.41 -9.09
CA MET A 50 16.71 -13.29 -8.79
C MET A 50 17.33 -12.32 -7.79
N MET A 51 17.98 -12.83 -6.74
CA MET A 51 18.69 -12.00 -5.77
C MET A 51 19.89 -11.28 -6.38
N GLU A 52 20.62 -11.96 -7.27
CA GLU A 52 21.72 -11.37 -8.02
C GLU A 52 21.23 -10.25 -8.95
N LEU A 53 20.10 -10.44 -9.64
CA LEU A 53 19.46 -9.40 -10.44
C LEU A 53 19.07 -8.18 -9.59
N TYR A 54 18.52 -8.39 -8.39
CA TYR A 54 18.20 -7.27 -7.48
C TYR A 54 19.45 -6.52 -7.01
N LYS A 55 20.56 -7.23 -6.76
CA LYS A 55 21.85 -6.63 -6.38
C LYS A 55 22.47 -5.83 -7.53
N THR A 56 22.50 -6.39 -8.74
CA THR A 56 23.08 -5.73 -9.92
C THR A 56 22.31 -4.47 -10.29
N GLU A 57 20.98 -4.51 -10.19
CA GLU A 57 20.10 -3.36 -10.47
C GLU A 57 19.92 -2.43 -9.25
N LYS A 58 20.55 -2.76 -8.10
CA LYS A 58 20.52 -2.01 -6.83
C LYS A 58 19.09 -1.69 -6.36
N ILE A 59 18.20 -2.68 -6.44
CA ILE A 59 16.80 -2.56 -6.03
C ILE A 59 16.57 -3.37 -4.76
N ASN A 60 15.88 -2.76 -3.79
CA ASN A 60 15.54 -3.43 -2.54
C ASN A 60 14.11 -3.99 -2.61
N PRO A 61 13.92 -5.32 -2.64
CA PRO A 61 12.60 -5.94 -2.71
C PRO A 61 11.75 -5.68 -1.45
N LEU A 62 12.39 -5.44 -0.29
CA LEU A 62 11.70 -5.07 0.95
C LEU A 62 11.28 -3.60 0.99
N GLY A 63 11.73 -2.79 0.03
CA GLY A 63 11.30 -1.40 -0.09
C GLY A 63 9.77 -1.27 -0.16
N GLY A 64 9.07 -2.28 -0.70
CA GLY A 64 7.62 -2.27 -0.82
C GLY A 64 6.84 -2.50 0.48
N CYS A 65 7.39 -3.20 1.46
CA CYS A 65 6.71 -3.44 2.75
C CYS A 65 7.03 -2.38 3.81
N MET A 66 8.00 -1.50 3.55
CA MET A 66 8.41 -0.45 4.47
C MET A 66 7.27 0.49 4.93
N PRO A 67 6.32 0.89 4.05
CA PRO A 67 5.17 1.68 4.48
C PRO A 67 4.27 0.95 5.47
N ILE A 68 4.14 -0.38 5.35
CA ILE A 68 3.30 -1.19 6.24
C ILE A 68 3.88 -1.22 7.66
N VAL A 69 5.20 -1.34 7.78
CA VAL A 69 5.90 -1.37 9.07
C VAL A 69 5.66 -0.08 9.86
N VAL A 70 5.69 1.08 9.21
CA VAL A 70 5.41 2.36 9.86
C VAL A 70 3.92 2.54 10.14
N GLN A 71 3.06 2.02 9.26
CA GLN A 71 1.61 2.18 9.40
C GLN A 71 1.05 1.40 10.59
N ILE A 72 1.58 0.22 10.92
CA ILE A 72 1.07 -0.63 12.00
C ILE A 72 1.09 0.09 13.36
N PRO A 73 2.22 0.67 13.83
CA PRO A 73 2.25 1.44 15.08
C PRO A 73 1.30 2.63 15.09
N VAL A 74 1.20 3.36 13.98
CA VAL A 74 0.29 4.51 13.87
C VAL A 74 -1.17 4.07 13.95
N PHE A 75 -1.52 2.96 13.30
CA PHE A 75 -2.86 2.39 13.37
C PHE A 75 -3.23 1.98 14.79
N ILE A 76 -2.34 1.27 15.49
CA ILE A 76 -2.55 0.87 16.89
C ILE A 76 -2.73 2.10 17.78
N ALA A 77 -1.88 3.11 17.63
CA ALA A 77 -1.98 4.35 18.39
C ALA A 77 -3.34 5.05 18.17
N LEU A 78 -3.77 5.17 16.91
CA LEU A 78 -5.05 5.80 16.57
C LEU A 78 -6.25 4.99 17.07
N TYR A 79 -6.18 3.67 17.00
CA TYR A 79 -7.22 2.79 17.54
C TYR A 79 -7.41 3.03 19.04
N TRP A 80 -6.31 3.06 19.81
CA TRP A 80 -6.37 3.34 21.25
C TRP A 80 -6.82 4.76 21.56
N VAL A 81 -6.36 5.76 20.80
CA VAL A 81 -6.79 7.16 20.99
C VAL A 81 -8.30 7.29 20.74
N LEU A 82 -8.84 6.68 19.69
CA LEU A 82 -10.28 6.71 19.40
C LEU A 82 -11.12 6.05 20.49
N LEU A 83 -10.62 4.96 21.09
CA LEU A 83 -11.33 4.26 22.16
C LEU A 83 -11.21 4.94 23.53
N ALA A 84 -10.06 5.54 23.83
CA ALA A 84 -9.76 6.15 25.12
C ALA A 84 -10.25 7.60 25.24
N SER A 85 -10.37 8.33 24.12
CA SER A 85 -10.77 9.73 24.14
C SER A 85 -12.28 9.86 24.31
N VAL A 86 -12.71 10.34 25.47
CA VAL A 86 -14.12 10.60 25.77
C VAL A 86 -14.71 11.66 24.82
N GLU A 87 -13.88 12.61 24.40
CA GLU A 87 -14.26 13.70 23.47
C GLU A 87 -14.60 13.21 22.05
N LEU A 88 -14.14 12.01 21.66
CA LEU A 88 -14.40 11.45 20.34
C LEU A 88 -15.66 10.59 20.28
N ARG A 89 -16.29 10.30 21.44
CA ARG A 89 -17.60 9.65 21.48
C ARG A 89 -18.68 10.64 21.09
N HIS A 90 -19.54 10.23 20.16
CA HIS A 90 -20.59 11.08 19.60
C HIS A 90 -20.05 12.37 18.97
N ALA A 91 -18.78 12.37 18.55
CA ALA A 91 -18.20 13.50 17.84
C ALA A 91 -18.71 13.47 16.40
N PRO A 92 -19.60 14.39 15.99
CA PRO A 92 -20.03 14.47 14.62
C PRO A 92 -18.85 14.92 13.76
N PHE A 93 -18.76 14.34 12.57
CA PHE A 93 -17.78 14.77 11.58
C PHE A 93 -18.49 15.59 10.49
N VAL A 94 -18.68 15.00 9.32
CA VAL A 94 -19.30 15.65 8.15
C VAL A 94 -20.18 14.62 7.44
N LEU A 95 -21.22 15.09 6.76
CA LEU A 95 -22.18 14.28 6.01
C LEU A 95 -23.02 13.39 6.93
N TRP A 96 -22.88 12.07 6.81
CA TRP A 96 -23.67 11.06 7.55
C TRP A 96 -22.94 10.48 8.76
N ILE A 97 -21.74 11.00 9.09
CA ILE A 97 -20.92 10.52 10.18
C ILE A 97 -21.20 11.36 11.42
N ASP A 98 -22.07 10.84 12.29
CA ASP A 98 -22.45 11.48 13.55
C ASP A 98 -21.61 11.02 14.75
N ASP A 99 -20.85 9.93 14.60
CA ASP A 99 -19.97 9.40 15.64
C ASP A 99 -18.71 8.77 15.04
N LEU A 100 -17.54 9.33 15.35
CA LEU A 100 -16.25 8.82 14.90
C LEU A 100 -15.75 7.59 15.67
N ALA A 101 -16.27 7.35 16.88
CA ALA A 101 -15.89 6.21 17.73
C ALA A 101 -16.77 4.98 17.48
N ALA A 102 -17.94 5.14 16.85
CA ALA A 102 -18.81 4.05 16.44
C ALA A 102 -18.54 3.60 14.99
N PRO A 103 -18.96 2.38 14.59
CA PRO A 103 -18.95 1.97 13.18
C PRO A 103 -19.80 2.88 12.29
N ASP A 104 -19.45 3.00 11.00
CA ASP A 104 -20.22 3.79 10.03
C ASP A 104 -21.62 3.14 9.84
N PRO A 105 -22.72 3.83 10.17
CA PRO A 105 -24.07 3.26 10.11
C PRO A 105 -24.51 2.88 8.69
N TYR A 106 -23.93 3.51 7.67
CA TYR A 106 -24.24 3.26 6.26
C TYR A 106 -23.16 2.47 5.53
N PHE A 107 -22.06 2.12 6.23
CA PHE A 107 -20.92 1.39 5.69
C PHE A 107 -20.29 1.98 4.41
N VAL A 108 -20.52 3.27 4.15
CA VAL A 108 -19.97 3.96 2.97
C VAL A 108 -18.44 4.04 3.08
N LEU A 109 -17.91 4.35 4.25
CA LEU A 109 -16.47 4.44 4.49
C LEU A 109 -15.74 3.10 4.27
N PRO A 110 -16.18 1.96 4.85
CA PRO A 110 -15.57 0.66 4.57
C PRO A 110 -15.58 0.27 3.08
N ILE A 111 -16.68 0.56 2.36
CA ILE A 111 -16.79 0.27 0.92
C ILE A 111 -15.78 1.11 0.13
N LEU A 112 -15.72 2.42 0.39
CA LEU A 112 -14.74 3.30 -0.26
C LEU A 112 -13.31 2.90 0.09
N MET A 113 -13.06 2.55 1.35
CA MET A 113 -11.76 2.05 1.80
C MET A 113 -11.37 0.79 1.04
N GLY A 114 -12.26 -0.19 0.90
CA GLY A 114 -12.00 -1.41 0.14
C GLY A 114 -11.77 -1.14 -1.35
N ALA A 115 -12.54 -0.25 -1.96
CA ALA A 115 -12.29 0.19 -3.33
C ALA A 115 -10.89 0.81 -3.50
N THR A 116 -10.48 1.70 -2.58
CA THR A 116 -9.13 2.29 -2.63
C THR A 116 -8.03 1.26 -2.40
N MET A 117 -8.25 0.26 -1.53
CA MET A 117 -7.29 -0.83 -1.34
C MET A 117 -7.11 -1.66 -2.62
N ILE A 118 -8.19 -2.00 -3.31
CA ILE A 118 -8.11 -2.74 -4.59
C ILE A 118 -7.31 -1.94 -5.63
N VAL A 119 -7.61 -0.64 -5.75
CA VAL A 119 -6.86 0.26 -6.65
C VAL A 119 -5.37 0.31 -6.28
N GLN A 120 -5.05 0.39 -4.99
CA GLN A 120 -3.67 0.41 -4.51
C GLN A 120 -2.93 -0.91 -4.82
N THR A 121 -3.60 -2.05 -4.66
CA THR A 121 -3.03 -3.37 -5.00
C THR A 121 -2.75 -3.47 -6.49
N TRP A 122 -3.63 -2.96 -7.35
CA TRP A 122 -3.41 -2.94 -8.81
C TRP A 122 -2.27 -2.00 -9.24
N LEU A 123 -1.99 -0.95 -8.48
CA LEU A 123 -0.85 -0.06 -8.73
C LEU A 123 0.49 -0.67 -8.29
N SER A 124 0.45 -1.65 -7.38
CA SER A 124 1.64 -2.30 -6.82
C SER A 124 2.15 -3.42 -7.74
N PRO A 125 3.48 -3.59 -7.89
CA PRO A 125 4.03 -4.66 -8.71
C PRO A 125 3.71 -6.03 -8.11
N GLU A 126 3.35 -6.99 -8.97
CA GLU A 126 3.08 -8.37 -8.52
C GLU A 126 4.39 -9.08 -8.11
N PRO A 127 4.41 -9.78 -6.97
CA PRO A 127 5.54 -10.63 -6.59
C PRO A 127 5.77 -11.75 -7.61
N PRO A 128 7.04 -12.16 -7.83
CA PRO A 128 7.37 -13.26 -8.74
C PRO A 128 6.89 -14.65 -8.26
N ASP A 129 6.71 -14.81 -6.93
CA ASP A 129 6.18 -16.02 -6.32
C ASP A 129 4.64 -16.07 -6.43
N PRO A 130 4.04 -17.08 -7.08
CA PRO A 130 2.59 -17.22 -7.21
C PRO A 130 1.85 -17.31 -5.87
N VAL A 131 2.47 -17.87 -4.82
CA VAL A 131 1.85 -17.95 -3.49
C VAL A 131 1.74 -16.55 -2.89
N GLN A 132 2.84 -15.78 -2.89
CA GLN A 132 2.86 -14.41 -2.39
C GLN A 132 1.92 -13.49 -3.19
N ALA A 133 1.86 -13.64 -4.52
CA ALA A 133 0.95 -12.88 -5.36
C ALA A 133 -0.52 -13.13 -5.02
N LYS A 134 -0.90 -14.40 -4.78
CA LYS A 134 -2.26 -14.75 -4.35
C LYS A 134 -2.59 -14.14 -2.98
N VAL A 135 -1.66 -14.21 -2.02
CA VAL A 135 -1.84 -13.59 -0.70
C VAL A 135 -2.03 -12.07 -0.81
N MET A 136 -1.23 -11.38 -1.63
CA MET A 136 -1.34 -9.93 -1.83
C MET A 136 -2.64 -9.49 -2.52
N LYS A 137 -3.29 -10.38 -3.29
CA LYS A 137 -4.60 -10.13 -3.90
C LYS A 137 -5.75 -10.39 -2.93
N ILE A 138 -5.61 -11.37 -2.04
CA ILE A 138 -6.66 -11.76 -1.07
C ILE A 138 -6.64 -10.85 0.16
N MET A 139 -5.45 -10.50 0.67
CA MET A 139 -5.28 -9.71 1.89
C MET A 139 -6.11 -8.41 1.89
N PRO A 140 -6.09 -7.58 0.84
CA PRO A 140 -6.91 -6.36 0.79
C PRO A 140 -8.40 -6.62 0.95
N VAL A 141 -8.91 -7.71 0.35
CA VAL A 141 -10.34 -8.07 0.44
C VAL A 141 -10.71 -8.47 1.87
N VAL A 142 -9.89 -9.30 2.51
CA VAL A 142 -10.11 -9.72 3.90
C VAL A 142 -10.06 -8.51 4.85
N PHE A 143 -9.05 -7.63 4.69
CA PHE A 143 -8.97 -6.41 5.48
C PHE A 143 -10.18 -5.49 5.22
N SER A 144 -10.60 -5.34 3.97
CA SER A 144 -11.78 -4.51 3.64
C SER A 144 -13.03 -4.98 4.38
N ILE A 145 -13.26 -6.29 4.48
CA ILE A 145 -14.38 -6.87 5.26
C ILE A 145 -14.16 -6.61 6.75
N PHE A 146 -12.93 -6.80 7.26
CA PHE A 146 -12.59 -6.57 8.65
C PHE A 146 -12.86 -5.13 9.10
N PHE A 147 -12.63 -4.14 8.23
CA PHE A 147 -12.88 -2.72 8.52
C PHE A 147 -14.36 -2.35 8.68
N PHE A 148 -15.32 -3.22 8.35
CA PHE A 148 -16.75 -2.99 8.66
C PHE A 148 -17.04 -3.00 10.16
N PHE A 149 -16.17 -3.63 10.95
CA PHE A 149 -16.34 -3.75 12.41
C PHE A 149 -15.60 -2.66 13.20
N PHE A 150 -14.91 -1.75 12.52
CA PHE A 150 -14.10 -0.71 13.17
C PHE A 150 -14.83 0.63 13.23
N ALA A 151 -14.40 1.46 14.18
CA ALA A 151 -14.82 2.83 14.34
C ALA A 151 -14.61 3.64 13.04
N ALA A 152 -15.61 4.44 12.65
CA ALA A 152 -15.63 5.24 11.44
C ALA A 152 -14.40 6.17 11.34
N GLY A 153 -13.93 6.73 12.46
CA GLY A 153 -12.74 7.57 12.49
C GLY A 153 -11.45 6.85 12.06
N LEU A 154 -11.32 5.57 12.41
CA LEU A 154 -10.18 4.75 12.02
C LEU A 154 -10.24 4.39 10.53
N VAL A 155 -11.42 4.02 10.05
CA VAL A 155 -11.67 3.74 8.63
C VAL A 155 -11.41 5.00 7.79
N LEU A 156 -11.89 6.16 8.24
CA LEU A 156 -11.67 7.46 7.61
C LEU A 156 -10.19 7.82 7.54
N TYR A 157 -9.44 7.62 8.64
CA TYR A 157 -8.00 7.81 8.64
C TYR A 157 -7.32 6.95 7.57
N TRP A 158 -7.68 5.66 7.50
CA TRP A 158 -7.10 4.74 6.53
C TRP A 158 -7.45 5.11 5.09
N LEU A 159 -8.71 5.46 4.83
CA LEU A 159 -9.19 5.90 3.52
C LEU A 159 -8.40 7.12 3.02
N VAL A 160 -8.29 8.16 3.86
CA VAL A 160 -7.54 9.38 3.52
C VAL A 160 -6.06 9.05 3.30
N ASN A 161 -5.48 8.18 4.13
CA ASN A 161 -4.11 7.75 3.93
C ASN A 161 -3.93 7.03 2.58
N ASN A 162 -4.79 6.08 2.25
CA ASN A 162 -4.75 5.37 0.97
C ASN A 162 -4.87 6.29 -0.23
N ILE A 163 -5.80 7.25 -0.21
CA ILE A 163 -5.96 8.24 -1.29
C ILE A 163 -4.67 9.04 -1.48
N LEU A 164 -4.09 9.55 -0.40
CA LEU A 164 -2.82 10.27 -0.45
C LEU A 164 -1.66 9.37 -0.92
N SER A 165 -1.68 8.07 -0.58
CA SER A 165 -0.66 7.09 -0.97
C SER A 165 -0.72 6.86 -2.47
N ILE A 166 -1.92 6.65 -2.99
CA ILE A 166 -2.18 6.47 -4.42
C ILE A 166 -1.73 7.71 -5.20
N ALA A 167 -2.10 8.91 -4.72
CA ALA A 167 -1.67 10.16 -5.33
C ALA A 167 -0.14 10.30 -5.37
N GLN A 168 0.54 10.03 -4.25
CA GLN A 168 1.99 10.06 -4.15
C GLN A 168 2.66 9.03 -5.06
N GLN A 169 2.18 7.78 -5.04
CA GLN A 169 2.69 6.69 -5.88
C GLN A 169 2.53 7.01 -7.36
N TRP A 170 1.37 7.54 -7.76
CA TRP A 170 1.10 7.95 -9.13
C TRP A 170 2.03 9.08 -9.59
N GLN A 171 2.21 10.12 -8.76
CA GLN A 171 3.15 11.22 -9.05
C GLN A 171 4.58 10.71 -9.24
N ILE A 172 5.06 9.84 -8.34
CA ILE A 172 6.43 9.29 -8.39
C ILE A 172 6.62 8.40 -9.62
N THR A 173 5.65 7.52 -9.88
CA THR A 173 5.71 6.59 -11.03
C THR A 173 5.77 7.38 -12.33
N ARG A 174 4.88 8.37 -12.49
CA ARG A 174 4.85 9.24 -13.67
C ARG A 174 6.10 10.10 -13.82
N ALA A 175 6.69 10.56 -12.72
CA ALA A 175 7.97 11.28 -12.75
C ALA A 175 9.12 10.40 -13.23
N LEU A 176 9.17 9.13 -12.80
CA LEU A 176 10.18 8.17 -13.24
C LEU A 176 10.02 7.76 -14.71
N GLU A 177 8.79 7.58 -15.17
CA GLU A 177 8.48 7.34 -16.59
C GLU A 177 8.95 8.51 -17.47
N ARG A 178 8.66 9.75 -17.07
CA ARG A 178 9.12 10.97 -17.77
C ARG A 178 10.64 11.10 -17.81
N ALA A 179 11.33 10.66 -16.76
CA ALA A 179 12.79 10.67 -16.68
C ALA A 179 13.46 9.58 -17.54
N GLY A 180 12.70 8.77 -18.29
CA GLY A 180 13.24 7.67 -19.12
C GLY A 180 13.75 6.48 -18.32
N LEU A 181 13.68 6.54 -16.98
CA LEU A 181 14.10 5.48 -16.06
C LEU A 181 13.01 4.39 -15.88
N GLY A 182 11.82 4.60 -16.46
CA GLY A 182 10.67 3.69 -16.40
C GLY A 182 10.40 2.86 -17.67
N ALA A 183 11.23 2.98 -18.71
CA ALA A 183 10.90 2.46 -20.03
C ALA A 183 11.12 0.94 -20.16
N SER A 184 10.08 0.15 -19.90
CA SER A 184 9.70 -0.84 -20.91
C SER A 184 8.89 -0.08 -21.95
N ARG A 185 9.56 0.38 -23.00
CA ARG A 185 8.88 0.81 -24.22
C ARG A 185 8.08 -0.41 -24.67
N LYS A 186 6.75 -0.34 -24.57
CA LYS A 186 5.89 -1.27 -25.31
C LYS A 186 6.32 -1.16 -26.77
N ALA A 187 7.04 -2.17 -27.24
CA ALA A 187 7.20 -2.49 -28.64
C ALA A 187 6.14 -3.53 -28.97
#